data_AF-A0A530LKF9-F1
#
_entry.id   AF-A0A530LKF9-F1
#
_cell.length_a   1.000
_cell.length_b   1.000
_cell.length_c   1.000
_cell.angle_alpha   90.00
_cell.angle_beta   90.00
_cell.angle_gamma   90.00
#
_symmetry.space_group_name_H-M   'P 1'
#
loop_
_entity.id
_entity.type
_entity.pdbx_description
1 polymer ?
#
loop_
_entity_poly.entity_id
_entity_poly.type
_entity_poly.pdbx_seq_one_letter_code
_entity_poly.pdbx_strand_id
1 'polypeptide(L)'
;VAEIATKWVTDGTAMELVRWQRLALRRRLDIAAEVLAGVDYRAHRDGLHVWLQLPDDRGEESFVSQARLQGVAIAPGTSFRISQTPWHPAVRISLGSTTEGELRAGLGVVTKLLLGDPEH
;
A
#
# COMPACT_ATOMS: atom_id res chain seq x y z
N VAL A 1 -17.20 -9.46 -23.99
CA VAL A 1 -16.15 -8.72 -23.24
C VAL A 1 -15.03 -8.21 -24.15
N ALA A 2 -14.57 -8.97 -25.16
CA ALA A 2 -13.57 -8.50 -26.12
C ALA A 2 -14.00 -7.27 -26.95
N GLU A 3 -15.30 -7.12 -27.23
CA GLU A 3 -15.83 -6.04 -28.08
C GLU A 3 -15.73 -4.65 -27.42
N ILE A 4 -15.96 -4.53 -26.11
CA ILE A 4 -15.86 -3.26 -25.37
C ILE A 4 -14.39 -2.85 -25.20
N ALA A 5 -13.52 -3.80 -24.84
CA ALA A 5 -12.09 -3.55 -24.70
C ALA A 5 -11.45 -3.14 -26.04
N THR A 6 -11.90 -3.73 -27.16
CA THR A 6 -11.41 -3.36 -28.49
C THR A 6 -11.89 -1.97 -28.88
N LYS A 7 -13.17 -1.63 -28.67
CA LYS A 7 -13.74 -0.32 -29.03
C LYS A 7 -13.08 0.85 -28.28
N TRP A 8 -12.76 0.67 -27.00
CA TRP A 8 -12.07 1.68 -26.19
C TRP A 8 -10.62 1.92 -26.58
N VAL A 9 -9.96 0.91 -27.18
CA VAL A 9 -8.60 1.08 -27.74
C VAL A 9 -8.67 1.89 -29.03
N THR A 10 -9.69 1.66 -29.88
CA THR A 10 -9.82 2.33 -31.17
C THR A 10 -10.30 3.79 -31.09
N ASP A 11 -11.07 4.17 -30.06
CA ASP A 11 -11.64 5.51 -29.91
C ASP A 11 -10.85 6.47 -29.00
N GLY A 12 -9.77 5.99 -28.37
CA GLY A 12 -8.92 6.78 -27.47
C GLY A 12 -9.39 6.87 -26.01
N THR A 13 -10.57 6.34 -25.68
CA THR A 13 -11.13 6.29 -24.31
C THR A 13 -10.23 5.48 -23.38
N ALA A 14 -9.66 4.37 -23.85
CA ALA A 14 -8.71 3.57 -23.06
C ALA A 14 -7.49 4.40 -22.65
N MET A 15 -7.00 5.26 -23.54
CA MET A 15 -5.85 6.13 -23.25
C MET A 15 -6.20 7.20 -22.21
N GLU A 16 -7.42 7.74 -22.28
CA GLU A 16 -7.91 8.71 -21.30
C GLU A 16 -8.11 8.08 -19.91
N LEU A 17 -8.68 6.88 -19.84
CA LEU A 17 -8.82 6.10 -18.60
C LEU A 17 -7.46 5.78 -17.98
N VAL A 18 -6.47 5.38 -18.79
CA VAL A 18 -5.09 5.14 -18.32
C VAL A 18 -4.47 6.43 -17.76
N ARG A 19 -4.63 7.57 -18.44
CA ARG A 19 -4.14 8.86 -17.95
C ARG A 19 -4.81 9.23 -16.62
N TRP A 20 -6.12 9.07 -16.53
CA TRP A 20 -6.88 9.35 -15.31
C TRP A 20 -6.43 8.45 -14.15
N GLN A 21 -6.25 7.15 -14.39
CA GLN A 21 -5.78 6.20 -13.39
C GLN A 21 -4.36 6.54 -12.92
N ARG A 22 -3.45 6.91 -13.83
CA ARG A 22 -2.09 7.35 -13.47
C ARG A 22 -2.09 8.61 -12.60
N LEU A 23 -2.94 9.60 -12.92
CA LEU A 23 -3.10 10.80 -12.10
C LEU A 23 -3.68 10.48 -10.71
N ALA A 24 -4.67 9.59 -10.64
CA ALA A 24 -5.25 9.14 -9.37
C ALA A 24 -4.23 8.38 -8.50
N LEU A 25 -3.36 7.60 -9.13
CA LEU A 25 -2.29 6.88 -8.45
C LEU A 25 -1.20 7.82 -7.95
N ARG A 26 -0.83 8.82 -8.75
CA ARG A 26 0.13 9.87 -8.36
C ARG A 26 -0.29 10.54 -7.06
N ARG A 27 -1.55 11.01 -6.98
CA ARG A 27 -2.10 11.64 -5.76
C ARG A 27 -2.02 10.73 -4.54
N ARG A 28 -2.28 9.44 -4.72
CA ARG A 28 -2.22 8.45 -3.62
C ARG A 28 -0.78 8.19 -3.17
N LEU A 29 0.17 8.17 -4.10
CA LEU A 29 1.59 8.08 -3.76
C LEU A 29 2.09 9.34 -3.06
N ASP A 30 1.61 10.52 -3.45
CA ASP A 30 1.92 11.78 -2.77
C ASP A 30 1.41 11.75 -1.32
N ILE A 31 0.16 11.29 -1.09
CA ILE A 31 -0.38 11.06 0.25
C ILE A 31 0.48 10.08 1.05
N ALA A 32 0.91 8.98 0.43
CA ALA A 32 1.75 7.99 1.09
C ALA A 32 3.11 8.59 1.49
N ALA A 33 3.73 9.37 0.60
CA ALA A 33 5.00 10.03 0.88
C ALA A 33 4.90 11.09 1.99
N GLU A 34 3.79 11.84 2.03
CA GLU A 34 3.52 12.80 3.10
C GLU A 34 3.37 12.11 4.46
N VAL A 35 2.55 11.05 4.54
CA VAL A 35 2.22 10.40 5.81
C VAL A 35 3.35 9.51 6.32
N LEU A 36 4.08 8.85 5.43
CA LEU A 36 5.21 7.98 5.76
C LEU A 36 6.55 8.72 5.80
N ALA A 37 6.54 10.05 5.86
CA ALA A 37 7.76 10.84 5.96
C ALA A 37 8.59 10.42 7.19
N GLY A 38 9.86 10.07 6.98
CA GLY A 38 10.76 9.60 8.04
C GLY A 38 10.66 8.10 8.35
N VAL A 39 9.86 7.35 7.59
CA VAL A 39 9.71 5.89 7.72
C VAL A 39 10.35 5.20 6.52
N ASP A 40 11.00 4.05 6.74
CA ASP A 40 11.56 3.24 5.65
C ASP A 40 10.47 2.43 4.93
N TYR A 41 10.20 2.81 3.68
CA TYR A 41 9.28 2.10 2.82
C TYR A 41 9.75 2.08 1.36
N ARG A 42 9.33 1.06 0.62
CA ARG A 42 9.58 0.91 -0.81
C ARG A 42 8.28 1.08 -1.59
N ALA A 43 8.32 1.87 -2.64
CA ALA A 43 7.20 2.07 -3.55
C ALA A 43 7.70 2.12 -5.01
N HIS A 44 6.87 1.66 -5.93
CA HIS A 44 7.11 1.91 -7.35
C HIS A 44 6.36 3.18 -7.78
N ARG A 45 6.97 4.00 -8.65
CA ARG A 45 6.42 5.30 -9.11
C ARG A 45 5.00 5.22 -9.68
N ASP A 46 4.65 4.08 -10.26
CA ASP A 46 3.35 3.76 -10.83
C ASP A 46 2.73 2.50 -10.20
N GLY A 47 3.14 2.16 -8.97
CA GLY A 47 2.68 1.00 -8.24
C GLY A 47 1.47 1.28 -7.35
N LEU A 48 0.58 0.29 -7.22
CA LEU A 48 -0.62 0.36 -6.37
C LEU A 48 -0.36 -0.01 -4.90
N HIS A 49 0.89 -0.31 -4.56
CA HIS A 49 1.25 -0.81 -3.25
C HIS A 49 2.54 -0.18 -2.76
N VAL A 50 2.63 -0.04 -1.44
CA VAL A 50 3.89 0.23 -0.75
C VAL A 50 4.25 -0.96 0.13
N TRP A 51 5.55 -1.13 0.31
CA TRP A 51 6.15 -2.11 1.21
C TRP A 51 6.78 -1.36 2.36
N LEU A 52 6.23 -1.54 3.55
CA LEU A 52 6.70 -0.91 4.77
C LEU A 52 7.62 -1.90 5.50
N GLN A 53 8.89 -1.56 5.65
CA GLN A 53 9.83 -2.39 6.40
C GLN A 53 9.55 -2.22 7.90
N LEU A 54 9.46 -3.35 8.61
CA LEU A 54 9.31 -3.37 10.06
C LEU A 54 10.69 -3.52 10.72
N PRO A 55 10.84 -3.03 11.96
CA PRO A 55 11.96 -3.40 12.82
C PRO A 55 12.07 -4.93 12.99
N ASP A 56 13.29 -5.44 13.15
CA ASP A 56 13.55 -6.89 13.23
C ASP A 56 12.90 -7.58 14.45
N ASP A 57 12.57 -6.81 15.49
CA ASP A 57 11.88 -7.28 16.69
C ASP A 57 10.34 -7.29 16.54
N ARG A 58 9.79 -6.74 15.44
CA ARG A 58 8.36 -6.76 15.14
C ARG A 58 7.99 -7.84 14.13
N GLY A 59 7.21 -8.82 14.58
CA GLY A 59 6.60 -9.83 13.72
C GLY A 59 5.43 -9.29 12.89
N GLU A 60 5.38 -9.63 11.60
CA GLU A 60 4.33 -9.17 10.68
C GLU A 60 2.91 -9.54 11.09
N GLU A 61 2.68 -10.78 11.48
CA GLU A 61 1.32 -11.24 11.84
C GLU A 61 0.78 -10.47 13.04
N SER A 62 1.64 -10.19 14.02
CA SER A 62 1.30 -9.36 15.18
C SER A 62 0.99 -7.93 14.74
N PHE A 63 1.85 -7.33 13.93
CA PHE A 63 1.65 -5.97 13.41
C PHE A 63 0.36 -5.84 12.59
N VAL A 64 0.08 -6.79 11.71
CA VAL A 64 -1.17 -6.88 10.93
C VAL A 64 -2.38 -7.00 11.86
N SER A 65 -2.28 -7.84 12.91
CA SER A 65 -3.35 -8.00 13.89
C SER A 65 -3.61 -6.71 14.67
N GLN A 66 -2.57 -6.01 15.13
CA GLN A 66 -2.67 -4.73 15.82
C GLN A 66 -3.26 -3.63 14.91
N ALA A 67 -2.85 -3.56 13.64
CA ALA A 67 -3.44 -2.63 12.67
C ALA A 67 -4.94 -2.93 12.45
N ARG A 68 -5.29 -4.22 12.36
CA ARG A 68 -6.68 -4.66 12.18
C ARG A 68 -7.56 -4.30 13.38
N LEU A 69 -7.05 -4.40 14.60
CA LEU A 69 -7.74 -3.95 15.81
C LEU A 69 -8.03 -2.45 15.79
N GLN A 70 -7.21 -1.66 15.09
CA GLN A 70 -7.42 -0.24 14.85
C GLN A 70 -8.22 0.06 13.57
N GLY A 71 -8.86 -0.95 12.98
CA GLY A 71 -9.72 -0.80 11.80
C GLY A 71 -8.98 -0.72 10.46
N VAL A 72 -7.68 -1.04 10.42
CA VAL A 72 -6.86 -0.96 9.20
C VAL A 72 -6.43 -2.34 8.75
N ALA A 73 -6.83 -2.74 7.55
CA ALA A 73 -6.41 -3.98 6.93
C ALA A 73 -5.13 -3.78 6.09
N ILE A 74 -4.09 -4.55 6.42
CA ILE A 74 -2.81 -4.63 5.70
C ILE A 74 -2.43 -6.11 5.53
N ALA A 75 -1.51 -6.42 4.62
CA ALA A 75 -1.09 -7.80 4.36
C ALA A 75 0.33 -8.05 4.87
N PRO A 76 0.60 -9.21 5.50
CA PRO A 76 1.96 -9.59 5.87
C PRO A 76 2.76 -9.92 4.60
N GLY A 77 4.05 -9.61 4.60
CA GLY A 77 4.94 -9.91 3.50
C GLY A 77 5.17 -11.41 3.31
N THR A 78 5.01 -12.21 4.37
CA THR A 78 4.97 -13.68 4.30
C THR A 78 4.01 -14.21 3.23
N SER A 79 2.89 -13.52 2.97
CA SER A 79 1.90 -13.90 1.96
C SER A 79 2.40 -13.79 0.50
N PHE A 80 3.50 -13.09 0.27
CA PHE A 80 4.08 -12.85 -1.07
C PHE A 80 5.44 -13.52 -1.25
N ARG A 81 5.84 -14.36 -0.29
CA ARG A 81 7.14 -15.01 -0.28
C ARG A 81 7.17 -16.22 -1.21
N ILE A 82 8.22 -16.30 -2.03
CA ILE A 82 8.46 -17.42 -2.96
C ILE A 82 9.69 -18.27 -2.59
N SER A 83 10.59 -17.78 -1.74
CA SER A 83 11.80 -18.50 -1.30
C SER A 83 11.99 -18.45 0.22
N GLN A 84 12.83 -19.34 0.76
CA GLN A 84 13.16 -19.40 2.19
C GLN A 84 14.41 -18.60 2.58
N THR A 85 14.87 -17.68 1.73
CA THR A 85 16.04 -16.83 2.02
C THR A 85 15.75 -15.92 3.24
N PRO A 86 16.73 -15.63 4.11
CA PRO A 86 16.58 -14.64 5.18
C PRO A 86 16.06 -13.30 4.65
N TRP A 87 15.22 -12.64 5.43
CA TRP A 87 14.56 -11.41 5.00
C TRP A 87 14.21 -10.53 6.19
N HIS A 88 14.02 -9.23 5.92
CA HIS A 88 13.58 -8.26 6.91
C HIS A 88 12.06 -8.20 6.90
N PRO A 89 11.39 -8.27 8.06
CA PRO A 89 9.94 -8.29 8.13
C PRO A 89 9.36 -7.04 7.47
N ALA A 90 8.31 -7.22 6.68
CA ALA A 90 7.65 -6.09 6.00
C ALA A 90 6.17 -6.36 5.77
N VAL A 91 5.37 -5.30 5.75
CA VAL A 91 3.94 -5.37 5.42
C VAL A 91 3.66 -4.65 4.11
N ARG A 92 2.67 -5.17 3.37
CA ARG A 92 2.21 -4.59 2.11
C ARG A 92 0.92 -3.82 2.33
N ILE A 93 0.89 -2.58 1.85
CA ILE A 93 -0.26 -1.68 1.96
C ILE A 93 -0.78 -1.35 0.56
N SER A 94 -2.08 -1.54 0.34
CA SER A 94 -2.76 -1.15 -0.89
C SER A 94 -3.09 0.34 -0.86
N LEU A 95 -2.77 1.05 -1.94
CA LEU A 95 -3.09 2.47 -2.11
C LEU A 95 -4.42 2.69 -2.86
N GLY A 96 -4.88 1.68 -3.61
CA GLY A 96 -5.96 1.83 -4.59
C GLY A 96 -7.35 1.46 -4.09
N SER A 97 -7.48 0.83 -2.92
CA SER A 97 -8.72 0.21 -2.45
C SER A 97 -9.63 1.13 -1.64
N THR A 98 -9.21 2.37 -1.38
CA THR A 98 -9.94 3.31 -0.50
C THR A 98 -10.02 4.71 -1.12
N THR A 99 -10.85 5.56 -0.52
CA THR A 99 -10.80 7.00 -0.79
C THR A 99 -9.46 7.60 -0.32
N GLU A 100 -9.09 8.77 -0.84
CA GLU A 100 -7.87 9.48 -0.44
C GLU A 100 -7.86 9.88 1.06
N GLY A 101 -9.04 10.17 1.62
CA GLY A 101 -9.21 10.46 3.04
C GLY A 101 -8.99 9.22 3.93
N GLU A 102 -9.61 8.10 3.58
CA GLU A 102 -9.41 6.81 4.27
C GLU A 102 -7.97 6.32 4.14
N LEU A 103 -7.33 6.54 3.00
CA LEU A 103 -5.93 6.19 2.78
C LEU A 103 -5.04 6.95 3.76
N ARG A 104 -5.21 8.27 3.85
CA ARG A 104 -4.46 9.12 4.78
C ARG A 104 -4.68 8.69 6.24
N ALA A 105 -5.94 8.43 6.62
CA ALA A 105 -6.27 7.99 7.98
C ALA A 105 -5.63 6.63 8.30
N GLY A 106 -5.76 5.65 7.41
CA GLY A 106 -5.20 4.31 7.57
C GLY A 106 -3.68 4.30 7.64
N LEU A 107 -3.00 5.05 6.76
CA LEU A 107 -1.55 5.22 6.82
C LEU A 107 -1.10 5.92 8.11
N GLY A 108 -1.89 6.87 8.62
CA GLY A 108 -1.62 7.52 9.90
C GLY A 108 -1.68 6.55 11.08
N VAL A 109 -2.64 5.63 11.08
CA VAL A 109 -2.72 4.53 12.07
C VAL A 109 -1.49 3.62 11.98
N VAL A 110 -1.13 3.18 10.77
CA VAL A 110 0.04 2.33 10.56
C VAL A 110 1.33 3.00 11.01
N THR A 111 1.50 4.29 10.71
CA THR A 111 2.68 5.08 11.12
C THR A 111 2.76 5.21 12.64
N LYS A 112 1.64 5.51 13.30
CA LYS A 112 1.59 5.56 14.76
C LYS A 112 1.90 4.21 15.39
N LEU A 113 1.38 3.12 14.83
CA LEU A 113 1.66 1.77 15.30
C LEU A 113 3.13 1.40 15.15
N LEU A 114 3.76 1.81 14.04
CA LEU A 114 5.18 1.56 13.78
C LEU A 114 6.09 2.33 14.75
N LEU A 115 5.77 3.59 15.03
CA LEU A 115 6.57 4.47 15.88
C LEU A 115 6.26 4.32 17.38
N GLY A 116 5.14 3.71 17.74
CA GLY A 116 4.79 3.40 19.12
C GLY A 116 5.61 2.23 19.67
N ASP A 117 5.69 2.13 20.99
CA ASP A 117 6.36 1.00 21.64
C ASP A 117 5.67 -0.34 21.31
N PRO A 118 6.40 -1.46 21.21
CA PRO A 118 5.83 -2.79 20.98
C PRO A 118 4.89 -3.28 22.10
N GLU A 119 4.83 -2.59 23.25
CA GLU A 119 4.13 -3.04 24.44
C GLU A 119 2.68 -2.54 24.50
N HIS A 120 1.77 -3.34 23.95
CA HIS A 120 0.57 -3.89 24.60
C HIS A 120 0.28 -5.27 23.99
#